data_AF-A0A938RFW5-F1
#
_entry.id   AF-A0A938RFW5-F1
#
_cell.length_a   1.000
_cell.length_b   1.000
_cell.length_c   1.000
_cell.angle_alpha   90.00
_cell.angle_beta   90.00
_cell.angle_gamma   90.00
#
_symmetry.space_group_name_H-M   'P 1'
#
loop_
_entity.id
_entity.type
_entity.pdbx_description
1 polymer ?
#
loop_
_entity_poly.entity_id
_entity_poly.type
_entity_poly.pdbx_seq_one_letter_code
_entity_poly.pdbx_strand_id
1 'polypeptide(L)'
;MIFPTEPYDLKITEKLTRLDLSPRDRASGIIQDIGIARIFTNITGSHHPPVSPQLFVELLNFYNRKIPELLILTDPLLRIILLEGNLAHRQTIKTRACAVLINHYEIETLILHISCHQGFSPDQKQILFQSLTAFQKIYRKFLEVHEWIGNKDRIALTWFGEDFDALKKKEEFRGHFPDLVDHFLEFLQSDAQGEALRMGRYLVLRFNNEDILRLIHNKMETGDLRRAAAFRKLVFRRIHSIMQEFRREYISQKLDADMTRFISELEVQSVDSMKQISGGNIPPTIIMRGSARVGRPRPDYALDHDLAETMQRYNLTLLFDLYPVAPLPQQILLLVSQIAEHLELTREDLVKYIFYLERLLIFLQQLEELNITIIQSPRYGMILNPFQMNSLSLIVEGAYFATTGYWLGSTILPSVIRCINPRAIPNCLGVLDRHIFSRISLLTGAYCGLPFDLDSTNRYDWDEEPEICHIRPGYFLIDIPESLRRSWEKPQAFQRRTLQAKISKKDWV
;
A
#
# COMPACT_ATOMS: atom_id res chain seq x y z
N MET A 1 -12.07 15.33 25.85
CA MET A 1 -12.76 15.16 24.55
C MET A 1 -11.71 14.70 23.54
N ILE A 2 -11.76 13.44 23.08
CA ILE A 2 -10.77 12.81 22.16
C ILE A 2 -11.29 12.84 20.71
N PHE A 3 -12.15 13.78 20.36
CA PHE A 3 -12.68 13.89 19.01
C PHE A 3 -12.12 15.14 18.34
N PRO A 4 -11.86 15.09 17.02
CA PRO A 4 -11.38 16.26 16.30
C PRO A 4 -12.46 17.33 16.35
N THR A 5 -12.14 18.50 16.88
CA THR A 5 -13.06 19.64 16.92
C THR A 5 -13.15 20.37 15.58
N GLU A 6 -12.14 20.14 14.72
CA GLU A 6 -12.04 20.69 13.38
C GLU A 6 -11.58 19.60 12.39
N PRO A 7 -11.87 19.76 11.08
CA PRO A 7 -11.46 18.83 10.03
C PRO A 7 -9.97 18.48 9.96
N TYR A 8 -9.13 19.33 10.57
CA TYR A 8 -7.68 19.28 10.50
C TYR A 8 -7.04 19.24 11.89
N ASP A 9 -7.78 18.86 12.94
CA ASP A 9 -7.23 18.80 14.30
C ASP A 9 -6.20 17.65 14.42
N LEU A 10 -4.98 17.88 13.92
CA LEU A 10 -3.84 16.98 14.10
C LEU A 10 -3.33 16.98 15.55
N LYS A 11 -3.75 17.92 16.41
CA LYS A 11 -3.40 17.85 17.85
C LYS A 11 -4.02 16.63 18.52
N ILE A 12 -4.98 15.97 17.87
CA ILE A 12 -5.50 14.68 18.31
C ILE A 12 -4.42 13.60 18.34
N THR A 13 -3.44 13.62 17.44
CA THR A 13 -2.33 12.65 17.44
C THR A 13 -1.47 12.87 18.68
N GLU A 14 -1.10 14.12 18.99
CA GLU A 14 -0.39 14.45 20.23
C GLU A 14 -1.19 14.06 21.47
N LYS A 15 -2.51 14.32 21.49
CA LYS A 15 -3.38 13.92 22.61
C LYS A 15 -3.38 12.39 22.78
N LEU A 16 -3.47 11.63 21.69
CA LEU A 16 -3.42 10.17 21.71
C LEU A 16 -2.05 9.65 22.17
N THR A 17 -0.95 10.22 21.69
CA THR A 17 0.41 9.87 22.15
C THR A 17 0.60 10.14 23.64
N ARG A 18 -0.01 11.22 24.17
CA ARG A 18 0.02 11.53 25.62
C ARG A 18 -0.84 10.59 26.47
N LEU A 19 -1.74 9.79 25.88
CA LEU A 19 -2.44 8.72 26.59
C LEU A 19 -1.53 7.51 26.83
N ASP A 20 -0.31 7.50 26.28
CA ASP A 20 0.72 6.53 26.63
C ASP A 20 1.28 6.81 28.03
N LEU A 21 0.49 6.47 29.05
CA LEU A 21 0.95 6.48 30.43
C LEU A 21 1.88 5.28 30.63
N SER A 22 3.16 5.48 30.31
CA SER A 22 4.28 4.53 30.45
C SER A 22 4.35 3.39 29.40
N PRO A 23 5.49 3.22 28.70
CA PRO A 23 5.68 2.25 27.61
C PRO A 23 5.67 0.77 28.05
N ARG A 24 5.30 0.46 29.30
CA ARG A 24 5.25 -0.91 29.84
C ARG A 24 3.85 -1.39 30.18
N ASP A 25 2.82 -0.54 30.10
CA ASP A 25 1.49 -0.93 30.53
C ASP A 25 0.62 -1.33 29.32
N ARG A 26 0.32 -2.63 29.16
CA ARG A 26 -0.57 -3.11 28.09
C ARG A 26 -1.93 -2.41 28.11
N ALA A 27 -2.35 -1.88 29.26
CA ALA A 27 -3.57 -1.10 29.41
C ALA A 27 -3.54 0.25 28.66
N SER A 28 -2.39 0.92 28.55
CA SER A 28 -2.28 2.21 27.83
C SER A 28 -2.50 2.00 26.33
N GLY A 29 -1.96 0.91 25.78
CA GLY A 29 -2.12 0.54 24.38
C GLY A 29 -3.58 0.31 24.00
N ILE A 30 -4.35 -0.42 24.81
CA ILE A 30 -5.77 -0.70 24.54
C ILE A 30 -6.59 0.60 24.53
N ILE A 31 -6.31 1.54 25.45
CA ILE A 31 -7.02 2.82 25.51
C ILE A 31 -6.79 3.63 24.23
N GLN A 32 -5.56 3.65 23.71
CA GLN A 32 -5.26 4.29 22.42
C GLN A 32 -6.01 3.64 21.26
N ASP A 33 -6.03 2.31 21.19
CA ASP A 33 -6.75 1.58 20.14
C ASP A 33 -8.25 1.91 20.18
N ILE A 34 -8.85 1.96 21.38
CA ILE A 34 -10.25 2.38 21.56
C ILE A 34 -10.45 3.83 21.09
N GLY A 35 -9.52 4.73 21.42
CA GLY A 35 -9.56 6.12 20.99
C GLY A 35 -9.54 6.26 19.47
N ILE A 36 -8.58 5.60 18.82
CA ILE A 36 -8.42 5.61 17.37
C ILE A 36 -9.61 4.92 16.68
N ALA A 37 -10.07 3.78 17.19
CA ALA A 37 -11.25 3.08 16.68
C ALA A 37 -12.48 3.99 16.70
N ARG A 38 -12.73 4.70 17.81
CA ARG A 38 -13.85 5.65 17.93
C ARG A 38 -13.74 6.79 16.94
N ILE A 39 -12.53 7.32 16.71
CA ILE A 39 -12.30 8.35 15.70
C ILE A 39 -12.64 7.79 14.31
N PHE A 40 -12.11 6.64 13.93
CA PHE A 40 -12.40 6.00 12.64
C PHE A 40 -13.89 5.68 12.45
N THR A 41 -14.57 5.13 13.45
CA THR A 41 -16.01 4.87 13.40
C THR A 41 -16.80 6.16 13.19
N ASN A 42 -16.40 7.26 13.84
CA ASN A 42 -17.08 8.55 13.68
C ASN A 42 -16.84 9.13 12.27
N ILE A 43 -15.61 9.08 11.77
CA ILE A 43 -15.27 9.57 10.43
C ILE A 43 -15.95 8.73 9.33
N THR A 44 -16.14 7.44 9.56
CA THR A 44 -16.78 6.51 8.61
C THR A 44 -18.30 6.41 8.75
N GLY A 45 -18.89 7.13 9.71
CA GLY A 45 -20.32 7.14 9.97
C GLY A 45 -21.14 7.97 8.98
N SER A 46 -22.47 7.84 9.06
CA SER A 46 -23.44 8.49 8.15
C SER A 46 -23.43 10.02 8.17
N HIS A 47 -22.81 10.63 9.18
CA HIS A 47 -22.69 12.08 9.36
C HIS A 47 -21.20 12.46 9.44
N HIS A 48 -20.41 11.95 8.49
CA HIS A 48 -18.96 12.13 8.47
C HIS A 48 -18.58 13.61 8.62
N PRO A 49 -17.83 13.99 9.67
CA PRO A 49 -17.21 15.30 9.69
C PRO A 49 -16.25 15.39 8.50
N PRO A 50 -16.09 16.56 7.85
CA PRO A 50 -15.00 16.72 6.90
C PRO A 50 -13.72 16.46 7.68
N VAL A 51 -12.91 15.48 7.28
CA VAL A 51 -11.63 15.17 7.93
C VAL A 51 -10.54 15.13 6.88
N SER A 52 -9.37 15.66 7.23
CA SER A 52 -8.21 15.65 6.35
C SER A 52 -7.70 14.23 6.11
N PRO A 53 -7.31 13.88 4.88
CA PRO A 53 -6.62 12.63 4.58
C PRO A 53 -5.38 12.42 5.44
N GLN A 54 -4.69 13.51 5.79
CA GLN A 54 -3.54 13.48 6.68
C GLN A 54 -3.89 12.87 8.05
N LEU A 55 -5.07 13.16 8.60
CA LEU A 55 -5.46 12.58 9.88
C LEU A 55 -5.59 11.05 9.78
N PHE A 56 -6.13 10.52 8.69
CA PHE A 56 -6.17 9.06 8.47
C PHE A 56 -4.77 8.47 8.42
N VAL A 57 -3.88 9.08 7.63
CA VAL A 57 -2.49 8.63 7.50
C VAL A 57 -1.82 8.62 8.88
N GLU A 58 -1.92 9.71 9.65
CA GLU A 58 -1.32 9.79 10.98
C GLU A 58 -1.91 8.77 11.97
N LEU A 59 -3.22 8.57 11.97
CA LEU A 59 -3.86 7.57 12.85
C LEU A 59 -3.48 6.15 12.47
N LEU A 60 -3.35 5.83 11.19
CA LEU A 60 -2.88 4.52 10.72
C LEU A 60 -1.41 4.29 11.04
N ASN A 61 -0.59 5.35 11.03
CA ASN A 61 0.84 5.27 11.34
C ASN A 61 1.14 4.91 12.80
N PHE A 62 0.19 5.06 13.74
CA PHE A 62 0.34 4.50 15.09
C PHE A 62 0.62 3.00 15.07
N TYR A 63 0.06 2.31 14.08
CA TYR A 63 0.20 0.86 13.94
C TYR A 63 1.47 0.45 13.20
N ASN A 64 2.29 1.40 12.71
CA ASN A 64 3.65 1.06 12.27
C ASN A 64 4.59 0.84 13.47
N ARG A 65 4.17 1.15 14.69
CA ARG A 65 5.01 1.05 15.90
C ARG A 65 4.44 0.11 16.96
N LYS A 66 3.23 -0.40 16.74
CA LYS A 66 2.48 -1.20 17.70
C LYS A 66 1.55 -2.16 16.97
N ILE A 67 1.43 -3.38 17.50
CA ILE A 67 0.40 -4.34 17.08
C ILE A 67 -0.95 -3.93 17.69
N PRO A 68 -1.97 -3.64 16.87
CA PRO A 68 -3.29 -3.31 17.37
C PRO A 68 -4.07 -4.51 17.91
N GLU A 69 -5.02 -4.24 18.80
CA GLU A 69 -5.98 -5.26 19.24
C GLU A 69 -7.04 -5.53 18.15
N LEU A 70 -7.10 -6.78 17.66
CA LEU A 70 -7.93 -7.22 16.53
C LEU A 70 -9.39 -6.76 16.67
N LEU A 71 -10.03 -7.12 17.79
CA LEU A 71 -11.45 -6.88 17.99
C LEU A 71 -11.81 -5.38 18.12
N ILE A 72 -10.82 -4.52 18.33
CA ILE A 72 -11.03 -3.08 18.49
C ILE A 72 -10.94 -2.37 17.13
N LEU A 73 -9.99 -2.76 16.29
CA LEU A 73 -9.69 -2.03 15.05
C LEU A 73 -10.14 -2.67 13.76
N THR A 74 -10.33 -3.98 13.71
CA THR A 74 -10.64 -4.64 12.42
C THR A 74 -11.88 -4.04 11.78
N ASP A 75 -12.99 -3.90 12.51
CA ASP A 75 -14.22 -3.32 11.96
C ASP A 75 -14.07 -1.88 11.46
N PRO A 76 -13.51 -0.93 12.24
CA PRO A 76 -13.22 0.41 11.74
C PRO A 76 -12.35 0.42 10.48
N LEU A 77 -11.29 -0.38 10.42
CA LEU A 77 -10.39 -0.44 9.26
C LEU A 77 -11.07 -1.05 8.03
N LEU A 78 -11.87 -2.10 8.20
CA LEU A 78 -12.67 -2.67 7.10
C LEU A 78 -13.68 -1.65 6.55
N ARG A 79 -14.31 -0.85 7.41
CA ARG A 79 -15.19 0.24 6.98
C ARG A 79 -14.43 1.32 6.21
N ILE A 80 -13.19 1.62 6.59
CA ILE A 80 -12.30 2.52 5.84
C ILE A 80 -12.03 1.99 4.44
N ILE A 81 -11.73 0.70 4.29
CA ILE A 81 -11.51 0.05 2.98
C ILE A 81 -12.76 0.15 2.10
N LEU A 82 -13.94 0.08 2.70
CA LEU A 82 -15.24 0.20 2.02
C LEU A 82 -15.68 1.64 1.74
N LEU A 83 -15.06 2.66 2.36
CA LEU A 83 -15.49 4.05 2.21
C LEU A 83 -15.66 4.42 0.75
N GLU A 84 -16.84 4.89 0.39
CA GLU A 84 -17.15 5.52 -0.88
C GLU A 84 -17.07 7.05 -0.69
N GLY A 85 -16.53 7.80 -1.64
CA GLY A 85 -16.31 9.23 -1.47
C GLY A 85 -15.20 9.79 -2.36
N ASN A 86 -14.59 10.92 -1.95
CA ASN A 86 -13.57 11.64 -2.73
C ASN A 86 -12.42 10.69 -3.16
N LEU A 87 -12.37 10.42 -4.45
CA LEU A 87 -11.60 9.34 -5.07
C LEU A 87 -10.10 9.43 -4.74
N ALA A 88 -9.50 10.62 -4.89
CA ALA A 88 -8.06 10.82 -4.78
C ALA A 88 -7.44 10.41 -3.43
N HIS A 89 -8.21 10.50 -2.34
CA HIS A 89 -7.74 10.15 -0.99
C HIS A 89 -8.13 8.73 -0.58
N ARG A 90 -9.14 8.15 -1.25
CA ARG A 90 -9.70 6.83 -0.93
C ARG A 90 -8.64 5.75 -1.06
N GLN A 91 -7.86 5.76 -2.15
CA GLN A 91 -6.96 4.64 -2.43
C GLN A 91 -5.77 4.60 -1.49
N THR A 92 -5.12 5.73 -1.21
CA THR A 92 -4.03 5.76 -0.22
C THR A 92 -4.48 5.30 1.15
N ILE A 93 -5.64 5.80 1.61
CA ILE A 93 -6.17 5.45 2.93
C ILE A 93 -6.56 3.96 2.94
N LYS A 94 -7.20 3.47 1.88
CA LYS A 94 -7.56 2.06 1.71
C LYS A 94 -6.32 1.17 1.73
N THR A 95 -5.30 1.48 0.93
CA THR A 95 -4.01 0.76 0.88
C THR A 95 -3.36 0.71 2.25
N ARG A 96 -3.26 1.84 2.96
CA ARG A 96 -2.68 1.86 4.31
C ARG A 96 -3.51 1.06 5.31
N ALA A 97 -4.85 1.11 5.22
CA ALA A 97 -5.71 0.29 6.06
C ALA A 97 -5.53 -1.21 5.77
N CYS A 98 -5.43 -1.61 4.49
CA CYS A 98 -5.09 -2.98 4.10
C CYS A 98 -3.73 -3.39 4.66
N ALA A 99 -2.68 -2.56 4.48
CA ALA A 99 -1.35 -2.84 4.98
C ALA A 99 -1.33 -3.02 6.51
N VAL A 100 -2.01 -2.15 7.27
CA VAL A 100 -2.15 -2.33 8.73
C VAL A 100 -2.82 -3.67 9.06
N LEU A 101 -3.88 -4.06 8.35
CA LEU A 101 -4.53 -5.34 8.62
C LEU A 101 -3.65 -6.54 8.28
N ILE A 102 -3.00 -6.53 7.12
CA ILE A 102 -2.16 -7.65 6.63
C ILE A 102 -0.87 -7.80 7.43
N ASN A 103 -0.24 -6.70 7.83
CA ASN A 103 1.01 -6.74 8.59
C ASN A 103 0.81 -7.24 10.02
N HIS A 104 -0.39 -7.09 10.60
CA HIS A 104 -0.64 -7.40 12.01
C HIS A 104 -1.50 -8.64 12.23
N TYR A 105 -2.26 -9.06 11.22
CA TYR A 105 -3.20 -10.16 11.36
C TYR A 105 -3.07 -11.14 10.21
N GLU A 106 -3.22 -12.41 10.54
CA GLU A 106 -3.23 -13.48 9.57
C GLU A 106 -4.43 -13.34 8.63
N ILE A 107 -4.20 -13.44 7.32
CA ILE A 107 -5.25 -13.30 6.31
C ILE A 107 -6.44 -14.23 6.60
N GLU A 108 -6.19 -15.44 7.09
CA GLU A 108 -7.21 -16.42 7.45
C GLU A 108 -8.17 -15.86 8.50
N THR A 109 -7.62 -15.23 9.54
CA THR A 109 -8.39 -14.61 10.61
C THR A 109 -9.25 -13.47 10.08
N LEU A 110 -8.70 -12.63 9.19
CA LEU A 110 -9.43 -11.51 8.58
C LEU A 110 -10.58 -12.00 7.70
N ILE A 111 -10.33 -12.98 6.81
CA ILE A 111 -11.35 -13.52 5.90
C ILE A 111 -12.47 -14.21 6.68
N LEU A 112 -12.14 -14.95 7.75
CA LEU A 112 -13.13 -15.56 8.64
C LEU A 112 -13.99 -14.52 9.37
N HIS A 113 -13.35 -13.48 9.90
CA HIS A 113 -14.04 -12.35 10.55
C HIS A 113 -15.04 -11.71 9.59
N ILE A 114 -14.61 -11.34 8.38
CA ILE A 114 -15.46 -10.74 7.34
C ILE A 114 -16.59 -11.70 6.94
N SER A 115 -16.28 -12.99 6.76
CA SER A 115 -17.27 -14.01 6.37
C SER A 115 -18.40 -14.11 7.39
N CYS A 116 -18.07 -14.06 8.68
CA CYS A 116 -19.02 -14.16 9.79
C CYS A 116 -19.68 -12.82 10.16
N HIS A 117 -19.14 -11.69 9.71
CA HIS A 117 -19.66 -10.37 10.03
C HIS A 117 -21.04 -10.15 9.39
N GLN A 118 -22.04 -9.79 10.20
CA GLN A 118 -23.43 -9.63 9.76
C GLN A 118 -23.72 -8.26 9.16
N GLY A 119 -22.94 -7.23 9.51
CA GLY A 119 -23.16 -5.86 9.07
C GLY A 119 -22.60 -5.50 7.68
N PHE A 120 -21.98 -6.46 6.97
CA PHE A 120 -21.47 -6.25 5.61
C PHE A 120 -22.34 -6.99 4.60
N SER A 121 -22.71 -6.32 3.50
CA SER A 121 -23.39 -6.95 2.37
C SER A 121 -22.47 -7.93 1.63
N PRO A 122 -23.00 -8.88 0.83
CA PRO A 122 -22.18 -9.77 0.01
C PRO A 122 -21.18 -9.02 -0.89
N ASP A 123 -21.60 -7.94 -1.53
CA ASP A 123 -20.74 -7.12 -2.40
C ASP A 123 -19.62 -6.46 -1.60
N GLN A 124 -19.93 -5.93 -0.41
CA GLN A 124 -18.92 -5.37 0.49
C GLN A 124 -17.90 -6.43 0.91
N LYS A 125 -18.36 -7.64 1.28
CA LYS A 125 -17.45 -8.75 1.62
C LYS A 125 -16.54 -9.10 0.45
N GLN A 126 -17.07 -9.13 -0.76
CA GLN A 126 -16.27 -9.40 -1.96
C GLN A 126 -15.21 -8.31 -2.21
N ILE A 127 -15.56 -7.03 -2.06
CA ILE A 127 -14.60 -5.91 -2.16
C ILE A 127 -13.50 -6.05 -1.11
N LEU A 128 -13.86 -6.39 0.14
CA LEU A 128 -12.90 -6.60 1.22
C LEU A 128 -11.96 -7.77 0.92
N PHE A 129 -12.51 -8.91 0.47
CA PHE A 129 -11.71 -10.08 0.09
C PHE A 129 -10.71 -9.76 -1.02
N GLN A 130 -11.17 -9.13 -2.10
CA GLN A 130 -10.30 -8.74 -3.21
C GLN A 130 -9.20 -7.78 -2.75
N SER A 131 -9.55 -6.80 -1.91
CA SER A 131 -8.62 -5.80 -1.41
C SER A 131 -7.55 -6.44 -0.54
N LEU A 132 -7.93 -7.21 0.47
CA LEU A 132 -6.98 -7.85 1.39
C LEU A 132 -6.11 -8.89 0.69
N THR A 133 -6.66 -9.68 -0.22
CA THR A 133 -5.90 -10.68 -0.98
C THR A 133 -4.83 -10.03 -1.88
N ALA A 134 -5.11 -8.88 -2.51
CA ALA A 134 -4.08 -8.19 -3.29
C ALA A 134 -2.86 -7.82 -2.44
N PHE A 135 -3.07 -7.25 -1.24
CA PHE A 135 -1.98 -6.89 -0.33
C PHE A 135 -1.32 -8.11 0.30
N GLN A 136 -2.07 -9.17 0.61
CA GLN A 136 -1.52 -10.42 1.13
C GLN A 136 -0.54 -11.07 0.14
N LYS A 137 -0.82 -11.02 -1.16
CA LYS A 137 0.09 -11.59 -2.18
C LYS A 137 1.42 -10.85 -2.25
N ILE A 138 1.41 -9.54 -2.05
CA ILE A 138 2.61 -8.71 -1.95
C ILE A 138 3.38 -9.07 -0.67
N TYR A 139 2.71 -9.13 0.48
CA TYR A 139 3.32 -9.55 1.75
C TYR A 139 3.97 -10.94 1.64
N ARG A 140 3.28 -11.89 1.00
CA ARG A 140 3.84 -13.22 0.72
C ARG A 140 5.10 -13.15 -0.15
N LYS A 141 5.13 -12.27 -1.15
CA LYS A 141 6.34 -12.09 -1.97
C LYS A 141 7.50 -11.61 -1.12
N PHE A 142 7.25 -10.72 -0.14
CA PHE A 142 8.29 -10.29 0.79
C PHE A 142 8.85 -11.45 1.62
N LEU A 143 7.98 -12.33 2.13
CA LEU A 143 8.38 -13.55 2.84
C LEU A 143 9.25 -14.45 1.95
N GLU A 144 8.85 -14.68 0.70
CA GLU A 144 9.58 -15.52 -0.27
C GLU A 144 10.98 -14.97 -0.60
N VAL A 145 11.15 -13.65 -0.56
CA VAL A 145 12.44 -13.00 -0.83
C VAL A 145 13.42 -13.20 0.34
N HIS A 146 12.95 -13.15 1.59
CA HIS A 146 13.82 -13.20 2.76
C HIS A 146 14.30 -14.61 3.10
N GLU A 147 13.41 -15.59 3.03
CA GLU A 147 13.73 -16.98 3.31
C GLU A 147 12.92 -17.89 2.39
N TRP A 148 13.48 -19.06 2.07
CA TRP A 148 12.75 -20.06 1.34
C TRP A 148 11.58 -20.56 2.21
N ILE A 149 10.36 -20.22 1.81
CA ILE A 149 9.15 -20.67 2.49
C ILE A 149 9.08 -22.21 2.39
N GLY A 150 8.72 -22.87 3.49
CA GLY A 150 8.99 -24.28 3.76
C GLY A 150 8.67 -25.29 2.66
N ASN A 151 9.31 -26.47 2.73
CA ASN A 151 9.16 -27.51 1.72
C ASN A 151 7.77 -28.16 1.81
N LYS A 152 6.92 -27.91 0.80
CA LYS A 152 5.63 -28.60 0.69
C LYS A 152 5.78 -30.12 0.66
N ASP A 153 6.85 -30.66 0.11
CA ASP A 153 7.12 -32.11 0.12
C ASP A 153 7.39 -32.63 1.53
N ARG A 154 8.07 -31.87 2.37
CA ARG A 154 8.30 -32.27 3.77
C ARG A 154 6.99 -32.34 4.55
N ILE A 155 6.13 -31.35 4.35
CA ILE A 155 4.79 -31.32 4.98
C ILE A 155 3.94 -32.47 4.43
N ALA A 156 3.94 -32.69 3.11
CA ALA A 156 3.25 -33.81 2.47
C ALA A 156 3.70 -35.17 3.03
N LEU A 157 5.01 -35.40 3.14
CA LEU A 157 5.57 -36.63 3.72
C LEU A 157 5.14 -36.80 5.17
N THR A 158 5.10 -35.72 5.96
CA THR A 158 4.68 -35.76 7.36
C THR A 158 3.19 -36.06 7.50
N TRP A 159 2.35 -35.44 6.67
CA TRP A 159 0.90 -35.52 6.79
C TRP A 159 0.27 -36.72 6.08
N PHE A 160 0.90 -37.22 5.02
CA PHE A 160 0.36 -38.25 4.15
C PHE A 160 1.30 -39.42 3.90
N GLY A 161 2.56 -39.36 4.32
CA GLY A 161 3.56 -40.41 4.08
C GLY A 161 4.12 -40.45 2.66
N GLU A 162 3.79 -39.47 1.82
CA GLU A 162 4.15 -39.42 0.40
C GLU A 162 4.58 -38.00 0.01
N ASP A 163 5.39 -37.86 -1.04
CA ASP A 163 5.74 -36.55 -1.58
C ASP A 163 4.54 -35.86 -2.26
N PHE A 164 4.64 -34.54 -2.46
CA PHE A 164 3.49 -33.76 -2.94
C PHE A 164 3.12 -34.11 -4.39
N ASP A 165 4.09 -34.50 -5.21
CA ASP A 165 3.84 -34.83 -6.61
C ASP A 165 3.17 -36.20 -6.79
N ALA A 166 3.46 -37.17 -5.93
CA ALA A 166 2.74 -38.44 -5.83
C ALA A 166 1.29 -38.22 -5.38
N LEU A 167 1.07 -37.36 -4.38
CA LEU A 167 -0.28 -37.03 -3.89
C LEU A 167 -1.17 -36.44 -4.97
N LYS A 168 -0.66 -35.51 -5.80
CA LYS A 168 -1.42 -34.92 -6.92
C LYS A 168 -1.93 -35.95 -7.92
N LYS A 169 -1.27 -37.10 -8.03
CA LYS A 169 -1.61 -38.15 -9.00
C LYS A 169 -2.69 -39.12 -8.50
N LYS A 170 -3.03 -39.11 -7.21
CA LYS A 170 -4.08 -39.97 -6.64
C LYS A 170 -5.46 -39.54 -7.09
N GLU A 171 -6.31 -40.51 -7.41
CA GLU A 171 -7.67 -40.26 -7.93
C GLU A 171 -8.50 -39.38 -7.00
N GLU A 172 -8.43 -39.61 -5.70
CA GLU A 172 -9.14 -38.83 -4.67
C GLU A 172 -8.80 -37.32 -4.68
N PHE A 173 -7.66 -36.95 -5.27
CA PHE A 173 -7.08 -35.61 -5.26
C PHE A 173 -6.97 -34.94 -6.64
N ARG A 174 -7.39 -35.65 -7.70
CA ARG A 174 -7.33 -35.16 -9.10
C ARG A 174 -8.40 -34.12 -9.44
N GLY A 175 -9.44 -33.98 -8.61
CA GLY A 175 -10.55 -33.04 -8.84
C GLY A 175 -10.12 -31.59 -9.01
N HIS A 176 -11.01 -30.79 -9.61
CA HIS A 176 -10.83 -29.34 -9.66
C HIS A 176 -11.04 -28.73 -8.28
N PHE A 177 -10.54 -27.51 -8.09
CA PHE A 177 -10.57 -26.86 -6.78
C PHE A 177 -11.98 -26.76 -6.16
N PRO A 178 -13.05 -26.37 -6.89
CA PRO A 178 -14.41 -26.36 -6.35
C PRO A 178 -14.88 -27.73 -5.87
N ASP A 179 -14.61 -28.79 -6.64
CA ASP A 179 -15.04 -30.16 -6.35
C ASP A 179 -14.38 -30.70 -5.08
N LEU A 180 -13.09 -30.41 -4.90
CA LEU A 180 -12.36 -30.81 -3.69
C LEU A 180 -12.89 -30.10 -2.44
N VAL A 181 -13.33 -28.84 -2.57
CA VAL A 181 -14.01 -28.14 -1.49
C VAL A 181 -15.39 -28.76 -1.22
N ASP A 182 -16.14 -29.16 -2.25
CA ASP A 182 -17.42 -29.86 -2.06
C ASP A 182 -17.23 -31.18 -1.31
N HIS A 183 -16.27 -32.03 -1.71
CA HIS A 183 -15.96 -33.26 -0.99
C HIS A 183 -15.58 -32.99 0.48
N PHE A 184 -14.79 -31.95 0.75
CA PHE A 184 -14.47 -31.56 2.13
C PHE A 184 -15.73 -31.23 2.95
N LEU A 185 -16.68 -30.50 2.36
CA LEU A 185 -17.94 -30.16 3.01
C LEU A 185 -18.83 -31.39 3.20
N GLU A 186 -18.93 -32.28 2.21
CA GLU A 186 -19.69 -33.53 2.27
C GLU A 186 -19.17 -34.47 3.36
N PHE A 187 -17.85 -34.62 3.49
CA PHE A 187 -17.25 -35.41 4.56
C PHE A 187 -17.57 -34.84 5.94
N LEU A 188 -17.57 -33.51 6.09
CA LEU A 188 -17.97 -32.87 7.34
C LEU A 188 -19.46 -33.02 7.64
N GLN A 189 -20.33 -33.02 6.63
CA GLN A 189 -21.76 -33.27 6.82
C GLN A 189 -22.03 -34.73 7.23
N SER A 190 -21.27 -35.67 6.67
CA SER A 190 -21.40 -37.11 6.92
C SER A 190 -20.65 -37.59 8.17
N ASP A 191 -20.08 -36.67 8.96
CA ASP A 191 -19.24 -36.93 10.14
C ASP A 191 -18.01 -37.84 9.87
N ALA A 192 -17.53 -37.87 8.62
CA ALA A 192 -16.33 -38.59 8.19
C ALA A 192 -15.08 -37.76 8.54
N GLN A 193 -14.77 -37.66 9.84
CA GLN A 193 -13.76 -36.73 10.37
C GLN A 193 -12.33 -36.97 9.84
N GLY A 194 -11.98 -38.23 9.53
CA GLY A 194 -10.66 -38.60 9.01
C GLY A 194 -10.47 -38.16 7.56
N GLU A 195 -11.47 -38.42 6.72
CA GLU A 195 -11.55 -38.06 5.32
C GLU A 195 -11.62 -36.54 5.16
N ALA A 196 -12.42 -35.86 5.98
CA ALA A 196 -12.49 -34.41 6.02
C ALA A 196 -11.13 -33.80 6.39
N LEU A 197 -10.44 -34.34 7.41
CA LEU A 197 -9.11 -33.86 7.78
C LEU A 197 -8.11 -34.05 6.64
N ARG A 198 -8.12 -35.22 5.99
CA ARG A 198 -7.22 -35.56 4.89
C ARG A 198 -7.45 -34.66 3.67
N MET A 199 -8.70 -34.44 3.29
CA MET A 199 -9.07 -33.51 2.21
C MET A 199 -8.71 -32.06 2.56
N GLY A 200 -9.01 -31.61 3.77
CA GLY A 200 -8.66 -30.26 4.23
C GLY A 200 -7.15 -29.99 4.22
N ARG A 201 -6.34 -30.96 4.66
CA ARG A 201 -4.87 -30.88 4.59
C ARG A 201 -4.37 -30.77 3.14
N TYR A 202 -4.98 -31.53 2.23
CA TYR A 202 -4.63 -31.47 0.81
C TYR A 202 -5.00 -30.13 0.19
N LEU A 203 -6.18 -29.59 0.51
CA LEU A 203 -6.62 -28.27 0.08
C LEU A 203 -5.60 -27.20 0.47
N VAL A 204 -5.22 -27.14 1.74
CA VAL A 204 -4.26 -26.16 2.29
C VAL A 204 -2.86 -26.32 1.71
N LEU A 205 -2.43 -27.56 1.44
CA LEU A 205 -1.14 -27.82 0.81
C LEU A 205 -1.10 -27.35 -0.66
N ARG A 206 -2.22 -27.52 -1.40
CA ARG A 206 -2.30 -27.26 -2.83
C ARG A 206 -2.68 -25.83 -3.20
N PHE A 207 -3.61 -25.22 -2.49
CA PHE A 207 -4.22 -23.93 -2.82
C PHE A 207 -3.89 -22.87 -1.77
N ASN A 208 -4.12 -21.60 -2.09
CA ASN A 208 -3.91 -20.52 -1.14
C ASN A 208 -5.05 -20.50 -0.10
N ASN A 209 -4.71 -20.23 1.15
CA ASN A 209 -5.68 -20.24 2.25
C ASN A 209 -6.83 -19.24 2.04
N GLU A 210 -6.53 -18.05 1.51
CA GLU A 210 -7.52 -17.04 1.16
C GLU A 210 -8.53 -17.52 0.10
N ASP A 211 -8.06 -18.23 -0.94
CA ASP A 211 -8.91 -18.74 -2.02
C ASP A 211 -9.83 -19.85 -1.50
N ILE A 212 -9.32 -20.71 -0.61
CA ILE A 212 -10.11 -21.76 0.08
C ILE A 212 -11.22 -21.12 0.90
N LEU A 213 -10.90 -20.14 1.75
CA LEU A 213 -11.87 -19.50 2.62
C LEU A 213 -12.93 -18.72 1.83
N ARG A 214 -12.55 -18.04 0.75
CA ARG A 214 -13.48 -17.34 -0.14
C ARG A 214 -14.44 -18.30 -0.84
N LEU A 215 -13.94 -19.44 -1.33
CA LEU A 215 -14.79 -20.43 -1.98
C LEU A 215 -15.74 -21.10 -0.97
N ILE A 216 -15.25 -21.46 0.22
CA ILE A 216 -16.09 -21.95 1.31
C ILE A 216 -17.15 -20.92 1.67
N HIS A 217 -16.79 -19.64 1.83
CA HIS A 217 -17.75 -18.57 2.10
C HIS A 217 -18.85 -18.51 1.04
N ASN A 218 -18.47 -18.51 -0.24
CA ASN A 218 -19.44 -18.47 -1.35
C ASN A 218 -20.39 -19.68 -1.31
N LYS A 219 -19.86 -20.89 -1.11
CA LYS A 219 -20.69 -22.10 -0.98
C LYS A 219 -21.64 -22.02 0.23
N MET A 220 -21.17 -21.45 1.34
CA MET A 220 -21.97 -21.24 2.56
C MET A 220 -23.01 -20.13 2.45
N GLU A 221 -22.95 -19.28 1.44
CA GLU A 221 -23.97 -18.26 1.15
C GLU A 221 -25.00 -18.72 0.10
N THR A 222 -24.84 -19.93 -0.43
CA THR A 222 -25.73 -20.54 -1.44
C THR A 222 -26.47 -21.77 -0.90
N GLY A 223 -27.64 -22.06 -1.49
CA GLY A 223 -28.39 -23.30 -1.23
C GLY A 223 -28.80 -23.54 0.23
N ASP A 224 -28.90 -24.81 0.61
CA ASP A 224 -29.34 -25.25 1.95
C ASP A 224 -28.32 -24.93 3.06
N LEU A 225 -27.04 -24.79 2.69
CA LEU A 225 -25.95 -24.45 3.60
C LEU A 225 -26.09 -23.06 4.22
N ARG A 226 -26.80 -22.14 3.56
CA ARG A 226 -27.00 -20.76 4.00
C ARG A 226 -27.62 -20.64 5.39
N ARG A 227 -28.50 -21.58 5.75
CA ARG A 227 -29.23 -21.55 7.03
C ARG A 227 -28.55 -22.36 8.14
N ALA A 228 -27.49 -23.10 7.84
CA ALA A 228 -26.84 -24.00 8.78
C ALA A 228 -25.72 -23.29 9.58
N ALA A 229 -26.10 -22.36 10.46
CA ALA A 229 -25.13 -21.54 11.22
C ALA A 229 -24.15 -22.38 12.07
N ALA A 230 -24.63 -23.47 12.68
CA ALA A 230 -23.79 -24.39 13.45
C ALA A 230 -22.78 -25.12 12.55
N PHE A 231 -23.22 -25.57 11.38
CA PHE A 231 -22.37 -26.22 10.40
C PHE A 231 -21.32 -25.26 9.83
N ARG A 232 -21.69 -24.01 9.53
CA ARG A 232 -20.74 -22.96 9.10
C ARG A 232 -19.62 -22.76 10.13
N LYS A 233 -19.96 -22.68 11.42
CA LYS A 233 -18.97 -22.57 12.50
C LYS A 233 -18.06 -23.80 12.57
N LEU A 234 -18.61 -25.00 12.41
CA LEU A 234 -17.84 -26.25 12.36
C LEU A 234 -16.83 -26.24 11.20
N VAL A 235 -17.29 -25.93 9.98
CA VAL A 235 -16.45 -25.88 8.79
C VAL A 235 -15.31 -24.89 8.97
N PHE A 236 -15.62 -23.64 9.33
CA PHE A 236 -14.59 -22.62 9.53
C PHE A 236 -13.62 -22.98 10.64
N ARG A 237 -14.09 -23.53 11.75
CA ARG A 237 -13.20 -24.00 12.83
C ARG A 237 -12.27 -25.11 12.33
N ARG A 238 -12.77 -26.07 11.55
CA ARG A 238 -11.99 -27.21 11.08
C ARG A 238 -10.93 -26.77 10.08
N ILE A 239 -11.32 -26.02 9.04
CA ILE A 239 -10.35 -25.57 8.02
C ILE A 239 -9.32 -24.60 8.62
N HIS A 240 -9.74 -23.70 9.52
CA HIS A 240 -8.81 -22.81 10.21
C HIS A 240 -7.78 -23.59 11.02
N SER A 241 -8.20 -24.63 11.76
CA SER A 241 -7.26 -25.47 12.52
C SER A 241 -6.19 -26.11 11.62
N ILE A 242 -6.57 -26.56 10.42
CA ILE A 242 -5.65 -27.15 9.45
C ILE A 242 -4.70 -26.09 8.87
N MET A 243 -5.22 -24.90 8.57
CA MET A 243 -4.40 -23.76 8.11
C MET A 243 -3.37 -23.33 9.15
N GLN A 244 -3.74 -23.34 10.44
CA GLN A 244 -2.82 -23.04 11.53
C GLN A 244 -1.75 -24.12 11.71
N GLU A 245 -2.10 -25.40 11.53
CA GLU A 245 -1.14 -26.50 11.50
C GLU A 245 -0.14 -26.31 10.36
N PHE A 246 -0.64 -26.07 9.14
CA PHE A 246 0.18 -25.79 7.96
C PHE A 246 1.16 -24.64 8.19
N ARG A 247 0.64 -23.50 8.67
CA ARG A 247 1.42 -22.28 8.84
C ARG A 247 2.60 -22.48 9.78
N ARG A 248 2.41 -23.20 10.90
CA ARG A 248 3.49 -23.51 11.86
C ARG A 248 4.62 -24.35 11.25
N GLU A 249 4.30 -25.19 10.28
CA GLU A 249 5.28 -26.04 9.59
C GLU A 249 5.88 -25.36 8.35
N TYR A 250 5.14 -24.45 7.72
CA TYR A 250 5.46 -23.82 6.44
C TYR A 250 6.19 -22.48 6.58
N ILE A 251 5.86 -21.67 7.60
CA ILE A 251 6.45 -20.34 7.83
C ILE A 251 7.07 -20.33 9.23
N SER A 252 8.34 -19.94 9.31
CA SER A 252 9.00 -19.69 10.60
C SER A 252 8.33 -18.51 11.31
N GLN A 253 7.86 -18.69 12.54
CA GLN A 253 7.29 -17.58 13.33
C GLN A 253 8.27 -16.41 13.50
N LYS A 254 9.57 -16.72 13.53
CA LYS A 254 10.62 -15.70 13.59
C LYS A 254 10.66 -14.89 12.29
N LEU A 255 10.58 -15.54 11.14
CA LEU A 255 10.57 -14.88 9.83
C LEU A 255 9.37 -13.93 9.70
N ASP A 256 8.19 -14.39 10.11
CA ASP A 256 6.96 -13.58 10.03
C ASP A 256 7.05 -12.32 10.92
N ALA A 257 7.59 -12.47 12.15
CA ALA A 257 7.79 -11.37 13.07
C ALA A 257 8.91 -10.40 12.63
N ASP A 258 10.00 -10.91 12.06
CA ASP A 258 11.09 -10.10 11.51
C ASP A 258 10.61 -9.31 10.29
N MET A 259 9.82 -9.94 9.40
CA MET A 259 9.22 -9.30 8.24
C MET A 259 8.25 -8.18 8.62
N THR A 260 7.33 -8.46 9.54
CA THR A 260 6.38 -7.46 10.05
C THR A 260 7.09 -6.22 10.58
N ARG A 261 8.18 -6.42 11.33
CA ARG A 261 9.01 -5.34 11.86
C ARG A 261 9.72 -4.57 10.75
N PHE A 262 10.33 -5.28 9.81
CA PHE A 262 11.04 -4.67 8.68
C PHE A 262 10.11 -3.77 7.84
N ILE A 263 8.92 -4.25 7.48
CA ILE A 263 7.92 -3.45 6.74
C ILE A 263 7.49 -2.24 7.55
N SER A 264 7.28 -2.42 8.86
CA SER A 264 6.91 -1.33 9.76
C SER A 264 7.99 -0.25 9.84
N GLU A 265 9.27 -0.63 9.87
CA GLU A 265 10.41 0.30 9.84
C GLU A 265 10.49 1.06 8.52
N LEU A 266 10.29 0.38 7.37
CA LEU A 266 10.24 1.03 6.05
C LEU A 266 9.10 2.06 5.97
N GLU A 267 7.91 1.73 6.46
CA GLU A 267 6.78 2.66 6.52
C GLU A 267 7.06 3.87 7.41
N VAL A 268 7.71 3.67 8.56
CA VAL A 268 8.12 4.78 9.44
C VAL A 268 9.12 5.69 8.73
N GLN A 269 10.16 5.15 8.10
CA GLN A 269 11.15 5.94 7.36
C GLN A 269 10.50 6.75 6.24
N SER A 270 9.57 6.14 5.51
CA SER A 270 8.79 6.80 4.45
C SER A 270 7.97 7.97 5.01
N VAL A 271 7.31 7.78 6.15
CA VAL A 271 6.49 8.81 6.80
C VAL A 271 7.34 9.93 7.39
N ASP A 272 8.44 9.61 8.06
CA ASP A 272 9.31 10.61 8.67
C ASP A 272 9.96 11.48 7.59
N SER A 273 10.29 10.91 6.42
CA SER A 273 10.73 11.65 5.23
C SER A 273 9.66 12.62 4.69
N MET A 274 8.37 12.34 4.91
CA MET A 274 7.27 13.28 4.60
C MET A 274 7.08 14.36 5.67
N LYS A 275 7.57 14.16 6.90
CA LYS A 275 7.32 15.06 8.04
C LYS A 275 8.33 16.19 8.21
N GLN A 276 9.52 16.09 7.60
CA GLN A 276 10.67 16.97 7.87
C GLN A 276 10.48 18.48 7.61
N ILE A 277 9.35 18.96 7.07
CA ILE A 277 9.05 20.41 6.91
C ILE A 277 7.77 20.86 7.65
N SER A 278 7.16 20.01 8.47
CA SER A 278 5.94 20.37 9.19
C SER A 278 6.14 21.32 10.40
N GLY A 279 7.32 21.95 10.53
CA GLY A 279 7.56 23.01 11.51
C GLY A 279 6.78 24.31 11.27
N GLY A 280 5.96 24.38 10.23
CA GLY A 280 4.99 25.46 10.01
C GLY A 280 3.57 24.90 10.02
N ASN A 281 2.62 25.67 10.57
CA ASN A 281 1.19 25.42 10.46
C ASN A 281 0.83 25.12 9.00
N ILE A 282 0.70 23.83 8.64
CA ILE A 282 0.28 23.40 7.31
C ILE A 282 -1.08 24.04 7.08
N PRO A 283 -1.26 24.85 6.02
CA PRO A 283 -2.54 25.51 5.79
C PRO A 283 -3.66 24.46 5.71
N PRO A 284 -4.77 24.65 6.44
CA PRO A 284 -5.90 23.74 6.52
C PRO A 284 -6.73 23.70 5.23
N THR A 285 -6.10 23.62 4.06
CA THR A 285 -6.77 23.83 2.76
C THR A 285 -6.18 23.00 1.62
N ILE A 286 -5.88 21.72 1.88
CA ILE A 286 -5.93 20.71 0.83
C ILE A 286 -7.10 19.75 1.11
N ILE A 287 -8.22 20.28 1.60
CA ILE A 287 -9.48 19.71 1.14
C ILE A 287 -9.66 20.29 -0.26
N MET A 288 -9.44 19.45 -1.26
CA MET A 288 -10.01 19.69 -2.58
C MET A 288 -11.53 19.68 -2.46
N ARG A 289 -12.10 20.77 -1.93
CA ARG A 289 -13.54 21.00 -1.95
C ARG A 289 -13.88 21.29 -3.40
N GLY A 290 -14.44 20.30 -4.08
CA GLY A 290 -15.17 20.50 -5.33
C GLY A 290 -14.66 19.78 -6.58
N SER A 291 -13.66 18.88 -6.52
CA SER A 291 -13.08 18.28 -7.74
C SER A 291 -13.50 16.84 -8.09
N ALA A 292 -14.42 16.20 -7.37
CA ALA A 292 -14.97 14.91 -7.82
C ALA A 292 -16.41 14.73 -7.37
N ARG A 293 -17.37 15.22 -8.17
CA ARG A 293 -18.80 14.90 -8.02
C ARG A 293 -19.30 13.82 -8.98
N VAL A 294 -18.42 13.24 -9.79
CA VAL A 294 -18.79 12.15 -10.69
C VAL A 294 -17.83 11.00 -10.40
N GLY A 295 -18.34 9.97 -9.73
CA GLY A 295 -17.67 8.68 -9.70
C GLY A 295 -17.51 8.24 -11.14
N ARG A 296 -16.29 8.34 -11.68
CA ARG A 296 -16.02 7.72 -12.97
C ARG A 296 -16.22 6.22 -12.79
N PRO A 297 -16.91 5.54 -13.72
CA PRO A 297 -16.87 4.09 -13.75
C PRO A 297 -15.42 3.64 -13.74
N ARG A 298 -15.13 2.55 -13.01
CA ARG A 298 -13.79 1.97 -12.96
C ARG A 298 -13.32 1.79 -14.40
N PRO A 299 -12.18 2.39 -14.78
CA PRO A 299 -11.71 2.26 -16.15
C PRO A 299 -11.35 0.79 -16.42
N ASP A 300 -11.76 0.30 -17.59
CA ASP A 300 -11.51 -1.07 -18.04
C ASP A 300 -10.24 -1.09 -18.90
N TYR A 301 -9.11 -0.73 -18.29
CA TYR A 301 -7.83 -0.80 -18.96
C TYR A 301 -7.28 -2.22 -18.87
N ALA A 302 -7.14 -2.87 -20.03
CA ALA A 302 -6.44 -4.13 -20.12
C ALA A 302 -4.98 -3.96 -19.67
N LEU A 303 -4.49 -4.94 -18.92
CA LEU A 303 -3.09 -5.03 -18.56
C LEU A 303 -2.28 -5.40 -19.81
N ASP A 304 -1.29 -4.58 -20.13
CA ASP A 304 -0.33 -4.83 -21.20
C ASP A 304 0.39 -6.16 -20.98
N HIS A 305 0.66 -6.90 -22.07
CA HIS A 305 1.22 -8.24 -22.00
C HIS A 305 2.63 -8.23 -21.37
N ASP A 306 3.49 -7.28 -21.76
CA ASP A 306 4.87 -7.22 -21.27
C ASP A 306 4.90 -6.80 -19.79
N LEU A 307 3.97 -5.92 -19.39
CA LEU A 307 3.77 -5.56 -18.00
C LEU A 307 3.18 -6.70 -17.17
N ALA A 308 2.32 -7.54 -17.74
CA ALA A 308 1.65 -8.63 -17.05
C ALA A 308 2.65 -9.64 -16.46
N GLU A 309 3.66 -10.03 -17.23
CA GLU A 309 4.71 -10.94 -16.75
C GLU A 309 5.45 -10.33 -15.56
N THR A 310 5.79 -9.04 -15.65
CA THR A 310 6.54 -8.36 -14.59
C THR A 310 5.70 -8.17 -13.33
N MET A 311 4.43 -7.79 -13.48
CA MET A 311 3.49 -7.70 -12.35
C MET A 311 3.27 -9.06 -11.69
N GLN A 312 3.22 -10.14 -12.47
CA GLN A 312 3.13 -11.50 -11.93
C GLN A 312 4.40 -11.88 -11.14
N ARG A 313 5.59 -11.56 -11.67
CA ARG A 313 6.89 -11.84 -11.01
C ARG A 313 6.97 -11.26 -9.60
N TYR A 314 6.41 -10.06 -9.40
CA TYR A 314 6.39 -9.34 -8.13
C TYR A 314 5.08 -9.46 -7.34
N ASN A 315 4.15 -10.34 -7.75
CA ASN A 315 2.82 -10.50 -7.13
C ASN A 315 1.93 -9.24 -7.09
N LEU A 316 2.10 -8.34 -8.07
CA LEU A 316 1.37 -7.08 -8.19
C LEU A 316 0.14 -7.16 -9.11
N THR A 317 -0.12 -8.28 -9.81
CA THR A 317 -1.23 -8.41 -10.76
C THR A 317 -2.60 -8.08 -10.14
N LEU A 318 -2.89 -8.61 -8.95
CA LEU A 318 -4.16 -8.31 -8.28
C LEU A 318 -4.25 -6.86 -7.80
N LEU A 319 -3.11 -6.22 -7.54
CA LEU A 319 -3.08 -4.80 -7.20
C LEU A 319 -3.42 -3.96 -8.43
N PHE A 320 -2.94 -4.35 -9.62
CA PHE A 320 -3.34 -3.72 -10.88
C PHE A 320 -4.83 -3.91 -11.14
N ASP A 321 -5.40 -5.09 -10.87
CA ASP A 321 -6.83 -5.27 -10.99
C ASP A 321 -7.55 -4.22 -10.15
N LEU A 322 -7.16 -4.03 -8.88
CA LEU A 322 -7.77 -3.01 -8.02
C LEU A 322 -7.56 -1.57 -8.51
N TYR A 323 -6.41 -1.29 -9.12
CA TYR A 323 -5.93 0.03 -9.52
C TYR A 323 -5.47 0.05 -10.99
N PRO A 324 -6.40 -0.15 -11.93
CA PRO A 324 -6.03 -0.18 -13.35
C PRO A 324 -5.60 1.22 -13.77
N VAL A 325 -4.52 1.30 -14.53
CA VAL A 325 -3.96 2.55 -15.06
C VAL A 325 -3.92 2.53 -16.59
N ALA A 326 -4.01 3.69 -17.20
CA ALA A 326 -4.02 3.92 -18.64
C ALA A 326 -2.69 3.47 -19.31
N PRO A 327 -2.68 3.29 -20.64
CA PRO A 327 -1.53 2.74 -21.36
C PRO A 327 -0.20 3.48 -21.15
N LEU A 328 -0.20 4.82 -21.10
CA LEU A 328 1.04 5.57 -20.91
C LEU A 328 1.63 5.38 -19.48
N PRO A 329 0.86 5.49 -18.39
CA PRO A 329 1.28 5.03 -17.07
C PRO A 329 1.80 3.58 -17.02
N GLN A 330 1.17 2.65 -17.74
CA GLN A 330 1.65 1.26 -17.85
C GLN A 330 3.05 1.18 -18.47
N GLN A 331 3.35 1.98 -19.50
CA GLN A 331 4.70 2.04 -20.09
C GLN A 331 5.74 2.55 -19.08
N ILE A 332 5.38 3.52 -18.24
CA ILE A 332 6.27 4.02 -17.19
C ILE A 332 6.53 2.91 -16.16
N LEU A 333 5.47 2.22 -15.70
CA LEU A 333 5.60 1.07 -14.80
C LEU A 333 6.49 -0.01 -15.38
N LEU A 334 6.30 -0.36 -16.66
CA LEU A 334 7.10 -1.36 -17.36
C LEU A 334 8.57 -0.98 -17.35
N LEU A 335 8.90 0.25 -17.77
CA LEU A 335 10.29 0.72 -17.77
C LEU A 335 10.91 0.70 -16.39
N VAL A 336 10.20 1.22 -15.38
CA VAL A 336 10.69 1.20 -14.00
C VAL A 336 10.94 -0.24 -13.57
N SER A 337 10.03 -1.14 -13.90
CA SER A 337 10.04 -2.54 -13.50
C SER A 337 11.19 -3.37 -14.10
N GLN A 338 11.64 -3.00 -15.31
CA GLN A 338 12.75 -3.62 -16.03
C GLN A 338 14.13 -3.20 -15.51
N ILE A 339 14.24 -2.05 -14.82
CA ILE A 339 15.54 -1.58 -14.32
C ILE A 339 16.17 -2.59 -13.34
N ALA A 340 15.35 -3.28 -12.53
CA ALA A 340 15.85 -4.32 -11.62
C ALA A 340 16.53 -5.50 -12.33
N GLU A 341 16.24 -5.76 -13.61
CA GLU A 341 16.92 -6.82 -14.38
C GLU A 341 18.40 -6.49 -14.65
N HIS A 342 18.76 -5.21 -14.52
CA HIS A 342 20.11 -4.69 -14.73
C HIS A 342 20.83 -4.39 -13.41
N LEU A 343 20.25 -4.74 -12.27
CA LEU A 343 20.79 -4.46 -10.94
C LEU A 343 21.01 -5.75 -10.15
N GLU A 344 22.15 -5.87 -9.48
CA GLU A 344 22.39 -6.91 -8.48
C GLU A 344 21.78 -6.49 -7.13
N LEU A 345 20.47 -6.72 -6.97
CA LEU A 345 19.76 -6.35 -5.75
C LEU A 345 19.98 -7.40 -4.64
N THR A 346 20.28 -6.93 -3.43
CA THR A 346 20.19 -7.80 -2.24
C THR A 346 18.73 -8.18 -1.98
N ARG A 347 18.50 -9.17 -1.09
CA ARG A 347 17.14 -9.55 -0.68
C ARG A 347 16.37 -8.36 -0.08
N GLU A 348 17.05 -7.56 0.73
CA GLU A 348 16.46 -6.36 1.34
C GLU A 348 16.10 -5.33 0.28
N ASP A 349 17.01 -5.09 -0.66
CA ASP A 349 16.79 -4.14 -1.75
C ASP A 349 15.66 -4.55 -2.68
N LEU A 350 15.51 -5.85 -2.93
CA LEU A 350 14.41 -6.39 -3.72
C LEU A 350 13.06 -6.15 -3.04
N VAL A 351 12.95 -6.27 -1.71
CA VAL A 351 11.70 -5.95 -0.99
C VAL A 351 11.39 -4.45 -1.08
N LYS A 352 12.38 -3.60 -0.84
CA LYS A 352 12.23 -2.14 -0.98
C LYS A 352 11.82 -1.75 -2.41
N TYR A 353 12.35 -2.43 -3.41
CA TYR A 353 12.00 -2.23 -4.81
C TYR A 353 10.55 -2.65 -5.14
N ILE A 354 10.10 -3.81 -4.67
CA ILE A 354 8.71 -4.26 -4.85
C ILE A 354 7.75 -3.28 -4.16
N PHE A 355 8.10 -2.82 -2.96
CA PHE A 355 7.33 -1.80 -2.24
C PHE A 355 7.28 -0.48 -3.03
N TYR A 356 8.39 -0.08 -3.67
CA TYR A 356 8.41 1.08 -4.54
C TYR A 356 7.50 0.92 -5.78
N LEU A 357 7.49 -0.26 -6.44
CA LEU A 357 6.57 -0.55 -7.55
C LEU A 357 5.09 -0.50 -7.12
N GLU A 358 4.76 -1.05 -5.94
CA GLU A 358 3.42 -0.94 -5.34
C GLU A 358 3.01 0.52 -5.20
N ARG A 359 3.87 1.35 -4.60
CA ARG A 359 3.61 2.78 -4.39
C ARG A 359 3.50 3.56 -5.69
N LEU A 360 4.32 3.22 -6.69
CA LEU A 360 4.27 3.81 -8.02
C LEU A 360 2.95 3.53 -8.72
N LEU A 361 2.48 2.28 -8.72
CA LEU A 361 1.18 1.92 -9.32
C LEU A 361 0.03 2.70 -8.68
N ILE A 362 -0.01 2.74 -7.34
CA ILE A 362 -1.04 3.49 -6.61
C ILE A 362 -0.98 4.97 -6.96
N PHE A 363 0.23 5.55 -7.01
CA PHE A 363 0.42 6.95 -7.33
C PHE A 363 -0.05 7.29 -8.75
N LEU A 364 0.28 6.45 -9.73
CA LEU A 364 -0.16 6.64 -11.11
C LEU A 364 -1.68 6.61 -11.23
N GLN A 365 -2.35 5.71 -10.52
CA GLN A 365 -3.81 5.73 -10.45
C GLN A 365 -4.35 7.02 -9.81
N GLN A 366 -3.69 7.56 -8.78
CA GLN A 366 -4.13 8.82 -8.21
C GLN A 366 -4.07 9.99 -9.20
N LEU A 367 -3.07 10.01 -10.09
CA LEU A 367 -3.02 11.01 -11.15
C LEU A 367 -4.28 10.94 -12.02
N GLU A 368 -4.70 9.74 -12.41
CA GLU A 368 -5.89 9.54 -13.24
C GLU A 368 -7.19 9.92 -12.54
N GLU A 369 -7.34 9.57 -11.25
CA GLU A 369 -8.50 9.98 -10.45
C GLU A 369 -8.58 11.50 -10.30
N LEU A 370 -7.43 12.16 -10.26
CA LEU A 370 -7.32 13.62 -10.23
C LEU A 370 -7.48 14.26 -11.62
N ASN A 371 -7.59 13.48 -12.69
CA ASN A 371 -7.52 13.95 -14.08
C ASN A 371 -6.21 14.67 -14.41
N ILE A 372 -5.14 14.36 -13.69
CA ILE A 372 -3.79 14.81 -14.02
C ILE A 372 -3.29 13.88 -15.11
N THR A 373 -3.05 14.42 -16.30
CA THR A 373 -2.62 13.62 -17.44
C THR A 373 -1.11 13.67 -17.58
N ILE A 374 -0.50 12.51 -17.82
CA ILE A 374 0.91 12.45 -18.18
C ILE A 374 1.03 12.83 -19.66
N ILE A 375 1.86 13.83 -19.95
CA ILE A 375 2.12 14.31 -21.30
C ILE A 375 3.47 13.75 -21.76
N GLN A 376 3.46 12.99 -22.85
CA GLN A 376 4.68 12.62 -23.54
C GLN A 376 5.16 13.81 -24.38
N SER A 377 6.41 14.23 -24.19
CA SER A 377 7.00 15.27 -25.04
C SER A 377 7.19 14.72 -26.46
N PRO A 378 6.61 15.34 -27.49
CA PRO A 378 6.74 14.87 -28.88
C PRO A 378 8.16 15.02 -29.42
N ARG A 379 9.04 15.78 -28.74
CA ARG A 379 10.40 16.08 -29.20
C ARG A 379 11.47 15.15 -28.68
N TYR A 380 11.27 14.52 -27.52
CA TYR A 380 12.35 13.81 -26.81
C TYR A 380 11.94 12.43 -26.27
N GLY A 381 10.67 12.03 -26.47
CA GLY A 381 10.18 10.75 -25.97
C GLY A 381 10.20 10.66 -24.44
N MET A 382 10.36 9.44 -23.93
CA MET A 382 10.41 9.13 -22.50
C MET A 382 11.85 9.30 -21.98
N ILE A 383 12.05 10.26 -21.08
CA ILE A 383 13.36 10.54 -20.52
C ILE A 383 13.63 9.54 -19.39
N LEU A 384 14.76 8.85 -19.42
CA LEU A 384 15.08 7.74 -18.51
C LEU A 384 15.97 8.14 -17.34
N ASN A 385 16.59 9.32 -17.38
CA ASN A 385 17.40 9.84 -16.27
C ASN A 385 17.52 11.38 -16.26
N PRO A 386 17.92 11.99 -15.13
CA PRO A 386 18.11 13.45 -15.02
C PRO A 386 19.22 14.00 -15.93
N PHE A 387 20.19 13.17 -16.31
CA PHE A 387 21.26 13.57 -17.23
C PHE A 387 20.69 13.88 -18.62
N GLN A 388 19.85 13.00 -19.17
CA GLN A 388 19.14 13.25 -20.43
C GLN A 388 18.27 14.51 -20.38
N MET A 389 17.59 14.77 -19.26
CA MET A 389 16.83 16.00 -19.06
C MET A 389 17.70 17.27 -19.14
N ASN A 390 18.87 17.23 -18.51
CA ASN A 390 19.81 18.34 -18.43
C ASN A 390 20.52 18.58 -19.77
N SER A 391 21.10 17.53 -20.35
CA SER A 391 21.85 17.57 -21.62
C SER A 391 21.03 18.09 -22.78
N LEU A 392 19.70 17.97 -22.70
CA LEU A 392 18.76 18.41 -23.71
C LEU A 392 18.10 19.77 -23.39
N SER A 393 18.42 20.42 -22.26
CA SER A 393 17.81 21.69 -21.79
C SER A 393 16.27 21.63 -21.72
N LEU A 394 15.72 20.51 -21.24
CA LEU A 394 14.29 20.17 -21.36
C LEU A 394 13.41 20.56 -20.20
N ILE A 395 14.03 21.00 -19.10
CA ILE A 395 13.27 21.53 -17.99
C ILE A 395 12.66 22.85 -18.48
N VAL A 396 11.35 22.88 -18.62
CA VAL A 396 10.54 24.09 -18.85
C VAL A 396 9.81 24.43 -17.57
N GLU A 397 9.28 25.65 -17.48
CA GLU A 397 8.37 25.99 -16.39
C GLU A 397 7.11 25.12 -16.50
N GLY A 398 6.73 24.45 -15.42
CA GLY A 398 5.65 23.47 -15.45
C GLY A 398 5.61 22.52 -14.25
N ALA A 399 4.68 21.59 -14.27
CA ALA A 399 4.59 20.52 -13.29
C ALA A 399 5.03 19.20 -13.91
N TYR A 400 5.78 18.43 -13.12
CA TYR A 400 6.36 17.17 -13.53
C TYR A 400 5.97 16.08 -12.55
N PHE A 401 5.61 14.92 -13.06
CA PHE A 401 5.66 13.69 -12.31
C PHE A 401 7.11 13.22 -12.24
N ALA A 402 7.61 13.07 -11.03
CA ALA A 402 8.84 12.34 -10.78
C ALA A 402 8.49 11.01 -10.14
N THR A 403 8.93 9.95 -10.80
CA THR A 403 8.86 8.59 -10.24
C THR A 403 9.61 8.53 -8.89
N THR A 404 10.59 9.42 -8.71
CA THR A 404 11.55 9.55 -7.61
C THR A 404 12.32 8.25 -7.38
N GLY A 405 13.64 8.34 -7.46
CA GLY A 405 14.46 7.15 -7.57
C GLY A 405 14.42 6.16 -6.41
N TYR A 406 14.85 4.94 -6.71
CA TYR A 406 15.31 3.95 -5.73
C TYR A 406 16.78 4.22 -5.44
N TRP A 407 17.09 4.45 -4.17
CA TRP A 407 18.42 4.70 -3.67
C TRP A 407 18.86 3.49 -2.84
N LEU A 408 20.14 3.14 -2.89
CA LEU A 408 20.66 2.07 -2.06
C LEU A 408 20.39 2.44 -0.59
N GLY A 409 19.64 1.59 0.11
CA GLY A 409 19.25 1.85 1.50
C GLY A 409 18.09 2.83 1.71
N SER A 410 17.52 3.48 0.68
CA SER A 410 16.42 4.45 0.83
C SER A 410 15.43 4.45 -0.34
N THR A 411 14.13 4.49 -0.03
CA THR A 411 13.07 4.64 -1.03
C THR A 411 12.43 6.01 -0.90
N ILE A 412 12.57 6.85 -1.92
CA ILE A 412 11.80 8.09 -2.02
C ILE A 412 10.46 7.76 -2.68
N LEU A 413 9.37 8.25 -2.09
CA LEU A 413 8.04 8.05 -2.65
C LEU A 413 7.81 8.89 -3.91
N PRO A 414 7.13 8.33 -4.94
CA PRO A 414 6.74 9.07 -6.13
C PRO A 414 6.05 10.40 -5.78
N SER A 415 6.38 11.47 -6.51
CA SER A 415 5.92 12.82 -6.17
C SER A 415 5.69 13.71 -7.39
N VAL A 416 4.92 14.78 -7.18
CA VAL A 416 4.81 15.87 -8.17
C VAL A 416 5.82 16.95 -7.84
N ILE A 417 6.55 17.39 -8.85
CA ILE A 417 7.58 18.41 -8.77
C ILE A 417 7.16 19.59 -9.65
N ARG A 418 7.04 20.78 -9.05
CA ARG A 418 6.82 22.02 -9.82
C ARG A 418 8.14 22.69 -10.15
N CYS A 419 8.45 22.84 -11.43
CA CYS A 419 9.52 23.69 -11.92
C CYS A 419 9.01 25.12 -12.14
N ILE A 420 9.63 26.10 -11.50
CA ILE A 420 9.30 27.53 -11.72
C ILE A 420 10.45 28.36 -12.27
N ASN A 421 11.64 27.77 -12.42
CA ASN A 421 12.76 28.40 -13.08
C ASN A 421 13.54 27.36 -13.91
N PRO A 422 13.27 27.24 -15.22
CA PRO A 422 13.90 26.24 -16.08
C PRO A 422 15.40 26.43 -16.31
N ARG A 423 15.95 27.60 -15.97
CA ARG A 423 17.36 27.98 -16.18
C ARG A 423 18.18 28.02 -14.89
N ALA A 424 17.60 27.66 -13.75
CA ALA A 424 18.40 27.46 -12.56
C ALA A 424 19.32 26.25 -12.84
N ILE A 425 20.63 26.46 -12.88
CA ILE A 425 21.61 25.39 -13.02
C ILE A 425 22.11 25.05 -11.61
N PRO A 426 22.38 23.77 -11.27
CA PRO A 426 23.18 23.41 -10.11
C PRO A 426 24.66 23.69 -10.41
N ASN A 427 25.05 24.95 -10.66
CA ASN A 427 26.48 25.28 -10.82
C ASN A 427 26.86 26.76 -10.65
N CYS A 428 26.27 27.48 -9.70
CA CYS A 428 26.72 28.83 -9.39
C CYS A 428 26.90 29.03 -7.89
N LEU A 429 28.16 29.06 -7.46
CA LEU A 429 28.56 29.85 -6.29
C LEU A 429 27.95 31.25 -6.41
N GLY A 430 27.17 31.67 -5.41
CA GLY A 430 26.73 33.07 -5.26
C GLY A 430 25.37 33.46 -5.84
N VAL A 431 24.57 32.55 -6.41
CA VAL A 431 23.17 32.86 -6.79
C VAL A 431 22.20 32.25 -5.78
N LEU A 432 21.39 33.10 -5.15
CA LEU A 432 20.49 32.78 -4.03
C LEU A 432 19.25 31.94 -4.42
N ASP A 433 19.01 31.73 -5.71
CA ASP A 433 17.86 30.97 -6.22
C ASP A 433 18.26 29.56 -6.66
N ARG A 434 18.74 28.76 -5.70
CA ARG A 434 18.83 27.30 -5.87
C ARG A 434 17.40 26.79 -6.07
N HIS A 435 17.05 26.52 -7.34
CA HIS A 435 15.95 25.68 -7.80
C HIS A 435 14.76 25.56 -6.85
N ILE A 436 13.74 26.40 -7.05
CA ILE A 436 12.50 26.28 -6.27
C ILE A 436 11.66 25.13 -6.87
N PHE A 437 12.09 23.88 -6.63
CA PHE A 437 11.28 22.70 -6.87
C PHE A 437 10.45 22.41 -5.64
N SER A 438 9.14 22.66 -5.72
CA SER A 438 8.24 22.19 -4.67
C SER A 438 7.86 20.74 -4.96
N ARG A 439 8.39 19.80 -4.16
CA ARG A 439 7.98 18.38 -4.15
C ARG A 439 6.73 18.23 -3.29
N ILE A 440 5.64 17.82 -3.90
CA ILE A 440 4.36 17.61 -3.20
C ILE A 440 3.98 16.14 -3.32
N SER A 441 3.72 15.53 -2.16
CA SER A 441 3.08 14.23 -2.10
C SER A 441 1.61 14.39 -2.47
N LEU A 442 1.14 13.64 -3.47
CA LEU A 442 -0.29 13.53 -3.75
C LEU A 442 -1.03 12.77 -2.65
N LEU A 443 -0.31 11.94 -1.89
CA LEU A 443 -0.86 11.10 -0.81
C LEU A 443 -1.33 11.95 0.37
N THR A 444 -0.62 13.03 0.67
CA THR A 444 -0.84 13.86 1.87
C THR A 444 -1.14 15.32 1.55
N GLY A 445 -0.82 15.77 0.34
CA GLY A 445 -0.71 17.19 0.00
C GLY A 445 0.45 17.90 0.73
N ALA A 446 1.23 17.17 1.54
CA ALA A 446 2.37 17.70 2.28
C ALA A 446 3.64 17.66 1.42
N TYR A 447 4.65 18.44 1.82
CA TYR A 447 5.97 18.33 1.22
C TYR A 447 6.61 16.97 1.57
N CYS A 448 7.41 16.45 0.64
CA CYS A 448 8.34 15.35 0.90
C CYS A 448 9.78 15.87 0.87
N GLY A 449 10.62 15.44 1.83
CA GLY A 449 12.02 15.87 1.94
C GLY A 449 12.13 17.34 2.36
N LEU A 450 13.28 18.00 2.17
CA LEU A 450 13.43 19.45 2.34
C LEU A 450 12.92 20.18 1.07
N PRO A 451 12.37 21.42 1.16
CA PRO A 451 11.89 22.15 -0.02
C PRO A 451 13.05 22.63 -0.90
N PHE A 452 14.29 22.38 -0.46
CA PHE A 452 15.56 22.73 -1.09
C PHE A 452 16.36 21.50 -1.50
N ASP A 453 15.85 20.29 -1.26
CA ASP A 453 16.45 19.08 -1.81
C ASP A 453 16.02 18.95 -3.27
N LEU A 454 16.73 19.67 -4.13
CA LEU A 454 17.39 18.86 -5.14
C LEU A 454 18.34 17.96 -4.37
N ASP A 455 18.23 16.66 -4.61
CA ASP A 455 19.41 15.82 -4.71
C ASP A 455 20.42 16.64 -5.51
N SER A 456 21.30 17.35 -4.81
CA SER A 456 22.40 18.00 -5.45
C SER A 456 23.08 16.86 -6.16
N THR A 457 23.09 16.91 -7.49
CA THR A 457 24.14 16.23 -8.23
C THR A 457 25.41 16.58 -7.47
N ASN A 458 26.01 15.56 -6.84
CA ASN A 458 27.29 15.71 -6.18
C ASN A 458 28.19 16.49 -7.13
N ARG A 459 29.01 17.34 -6.53
CA ARG A 459 29.91 18.25 -7.21
C ARG A 459 30.57 17.50 -8.38
N TYR A 460 30.54 18.11 -9.56
CA TYR A 460 31.50 17.78 -10.61
C TYR A 460 32.87 18.24 -10.11
N ASP A 461 33.47 17.38 -9.28
CA ASP A 461 34.89 17.18 -9.07
C ASP A 461 35.01 16.11 -7.96
N TRP A 462 35.12 14.86 -8.40
CA TRP A 462 35.79 13.73 -7.72
C TRP A 462 35.03 12.75 -6.81
N ASP A 463 33.72 12.86 -6.55
CA ASP A 463 32.97 11.78 -5.88
C ASP A 463 31.63 11.51 -6.58
N GLU A 464 31.69 10.85 -7.74
CA GLU A 464 30.77 9.74 -7.92
C GLU A 464 31.17 8.73 -6.85
N GLU A 465 30.48 8.69 -5.71
CA GLU A 465 30.24 7.38 -5.15
C GLU A 465 29.17 6.77 -6.09
N PRO A 466 29.52 5.82 -6.97
CA PRO A 466 28.58 5.15 -7.87
C PRO A 466 27.48 4.35 -7.12
N GLU A 467 27.39 4.46 -5.79
CA GLU A 467 26.78 3.49 -4.90
C GLU A 467 25.39 3.88 -4.38
N ILE A 468 24.85 5.09 -4.66
CA ILE A 468 23.69 5.58 -3.89
C ILE A 468 22.36 5.64 -4.68
N CYS A 469 22.34 5.82 -6.01
CA CYS A 469 21.07 5.95 -6.75
C CYS A 469 20.98 5.06 -7.99
N HIS A 470 20.19 3.98 -7.91
CA HIS A 470 20.12 2.97 -8.97
C HIS A 470 18.94 3.16 -9.94
N ILE A 471 17.87 3.86 -9.53
CA ILE A 471 16.66 4.04 -10.36
C ILE A 471 16.38 5.54 -10.46
N ARG A 472 16.31 6.13 -11.65
CA ARG A 472 15.80 7.51 -11.85
C ARG A 472 14.99 7.66 -13.16
N PRO A 473 13.98 6.81 -13.44
CA PRO A 473 13.16 6.95 -14.64
C PRO A 473 12.53 8.34 -14.62
N GLY A 474 12.70 9.07 -15.71
CA GLY A 474 12.84 10.52 -15.70
C GLY A 474 11.61 11.32 -15.29
N TYR A 475 11.64 12.61 -15.64
CA TYR A 475 10.59 13.53 -15.27
C TYR A 475 9.59 13.60 -16.40
N PHE A 476 8.35 13.30 -16.09
CA PHE A 476 7.26 13.30 -17.05
C PHE A 476 6.48 14.59 -16.89
N LEU A 477 6.29 15.34 -17.98
CA LEU A 477 5.43 16.51 -17.93
C LEU A 477 4.02 16.06 -17.58
N ILE A 478 3.36 16.79 -16.69
CA ILE A 478 1.96 16.53 -16.35
C ILE A 478 1.11 17.76 -16.62
N ASP A 479 -0.09 17.54 -17.16
CA ASP A 479 -1.13 18.56 -17.18
C ASP A 479 -1.98 18.44 -15.92
N ILE A 480 -2.07 19.53 -15.18
CA ILE A 480 -2.89 19.59 -13.96
C ILE A 480 -4.15 20.39 -14.30
N PRO A 481 -5.36 19.82 -14.12
CA PRO A 481 -6.61 20.54 -14.33
C PRO A 481 -6.64 21.89 -13.63
N GLU A 482 -7.13 22.92 -14.31
CA GLU A 482 -7.11 24.30 -13.80
C GLU A 482 -7.74 24.46 -12.41
N SER A 483 -8.81 23.71 -12.14
CA SER A 483 -9.46 23.69 -10.82
C SER A 483 -8.55 23.17 -9.71
N LEU A 484 -7.76 22.12 -9.99
CA LEU A 484 -6.76 21.57 -9.09
C LEU A 484 -5.55 22.49 -8.96
N ARG A 485 -5.06 23.01 -10.09
CA ARG A 485 -3.92 23.93 -10.14
C ARG A 485 -4.14 25.14 -9.23
N ARG A 486 -5.29 25.81 -9.33
CA ARG A 486 -5.66 26.94 -8.45
C ARG A 486 -5.69 26.58 -6.97
N SER A 487 -6.10 25.35 -6.65
CA SER A 487 -6.15 24.87 -5.27
C SER A 487 -4.75 24.63 -4.71
N TRP A 488 -3.81 24.14 -5.52
CA TRP A 488 -2.41 23.92 -5.14
C TRP A 488 -1.58 25.19 -5.11
N GLU A 489 -1.92 26.19 -5.93
CA GLU A 489 -1.20 27.47 -5.98
C GLU A 489 -1.34 28.29 -4.70
N LYS A 490 -2.47 28.21 -4.01
CA LYS A 490 -2.70 28.94 -2.75
C LYS A 490 -1.71 28.54 -1.63
N PRO A 491 -1.58 27.25 -1.26
CA PRO A 491 -0.60 26.84 -0.27
C PRO A 491 0.82 27.08 -0.78
N GLN A 492 1.12 26.82 -2.05
CA GLN A 492 2.45 27.08 -2.61
C GLN A 492 2.83 28.57 -2.53
N ALA A 493 1.90 29.50 -2.77
CA ALA A 493 2.16 30.93 -2.63
C ALA A 493 2.42 31.35 -1.18
N PHE A 494 1.65 30.83 -0.23
CA PHE A 494 1.89 31.04 1.21
C PHE A 494 3.24 30.46 1.65
N GLN A 495 3.55 29.26 1.19
CA GLN A 495 4.80 28.56 1.48
C GLN A 495 6.00 29.29 0.85
N ARG A 496 5.88 29.80 -0.38
CA ARG A 496 6.90 30.63 -1.05
C ARG A 496 7.21 31.90 -0.24
N ARG A 497 6.20 32.54 0.34
CA ARG A 497 6.40 33.70 1.23
C ARG A 497 7.11 33.32 2.52
N THR A 498 6.70 32.22 3.15
CA THR A 498 7.34 31.70 4.38
C THR A 498 8.81 31.37 4.13
N LEU A 499 9.08 30.73 2.99
CA LEU A 499 10.41 30.45 2.52
C LEU A 499 11.22 31.72 2.29
N GLN A 500 10.72 32.66 1.50
CA GLN A 500 11.40 33.94 1.28
C GLN A 500 11.75 34.62 2.61
N ALA A 501 10.84 34.60 3.59
CA ALA A 501 11.10 35.14 4.92
C ALA A 501 12.23 34.40 5.66
N LYS A 502 12.32 33.06 5.57
CA LYS A 502 13.43 32.28 6.16
C LYS A 502 14.76 32.58 5.46
N ILE A 503 14.78 32.61 4.12
CA ILE A 503 15.95 32.97 3.32
C ILE A 503 16.48 34.35 3.73
N SER A 504 15.58 35.34 3.80
CA SER A 504 15.94 36.71 4.17
C SER A 504 16.49 36.84 5.59
N LYS A 505 16.11 35.93 6.50
CA LYS A 505 16.57 35.93 7.90
C LYS A 505 17.87 35.15 8.15
N LYS A 506 18.34 34.36 7.17
CA LYS A 506 19.46 33.41 7.35
C LYS A 506 19.24 32.39 8.48
N ASP A 507 17.99 32.10 8.82
CA ASP A 507 17.62 31.08 9.82
C ASP A 507 17.76 29.67 9.21
N TRP A 508 19.00 29.24 8.99
CA TRP A 508 19.35 27.93 8.45
C TRP A 508 20.06 27.09 9.52
N VAL A 509 19.30 26.61 10.51
CA VAL A 509 19.74 25.55 11.44
C VAL A 509 18.60 24.56 11.60
#